data_AF-A0A370N8D5-F1
#
_entry.id   AF-A0A370N8D5-F1
#
_cell.length_a   1.000
_cell.length_b   1.000
_cell.length_c   1.000
_cell.angle_alpha   90.00
_cell.angle_beta   90.00
_cell.angle_gamma   90.00
#
_symmetry.space_group_name_H-M   'P 1'
#
loop_
_entity.id
_entity.type
_entity.pdbx_description
1 polymer ?
#
loop_
_entity_poly.entity_id
_entity_poly.type
_entity_poly.pdbx_seq_one_letter_code
_entity_poly.pdbx_strand_id
1 'polypeptide(L)'
;MFGLQRIEIMRTLKTTIALAFIAVTTICNASPTKTSLSGEWDWADAPESRTFSIDLKLNGNQIVGQYCAVAQSGNKTDCDDEKNPNLHGELDRAGRSAAVEFTSFFGAKKGKAVLKISKGRLIWHVTQDPVDGEFYAPRDAVMDRH
;
A
#
# COMPACT_ATOMS: atom_id res chain seq x y z
N MET A 1 51.90 47.44 -71.19
CA MET A 1 51.99 48.04 -69.84
C MET A 1 52.15 46.90 -68.85
N PHE A 2 53.30 46.87 -68.18
CA PHE A 2 53.72 45.99 -67.07
C PHE A 2 52.66 45.96 -65.93
N GLY A 3 52.51 44.99 -65.04
CA GLY A 3 53.22 43.75 -64.72
C GLY A 3 52.62 43.12 -63.43
N LEU A 4 53.00 41.85 -63.16
CA LEU A 4 53.23 41.12 -61.89
C LEU A 4 52.73 41.75 -60.56
N GLN A 5 52.19 41.07 -59.53
CA GLN A 5 52.57 39.82 -58.82
C GLN A 5 51.51 39.60 -57.69
N ARG A 6 50.97 38.39 -57.46
CA ARG A 6 51.35 37.35 -56.47
C ARG A 6 50.98 37.55 -54.97
N ILE A 7 50.42 36.46 -54.44
CA ILE A 7 50.62 35.81 -53.12
C ILE A 7 49.63 36.07 -51.96
N GLU A 8 49.26 34.92 -51.38
CA GLU A 8 48.39 34.52 -50.26
C GLU A 8 48.55 35.29 -48.95
N ILE A 9 47.46 35.35 -48.15
CA ILE A 9 47.52 35.11 -46.69
C ILE A 9 46.24 34.41 -46.23
N MET A 10 46.35 33.13 -45.87
CA MET A 10 45.41 32.45 -44.95
C MET A 10 45.31 33.25 -43.65
N ARG A 11 44.10 33.58 -43.19
CA ARG A 11 43.89 33.98 -41.79
C ARG A 11 42.62 33.36 -41.21
N THR A 12 42.87 32.24 -40.55
CA THR A 12 42.30 31.84 -39.25
C THR A 12 40.78 31.68 -39.14
N LEU A 13 40.40 30.41 -39.23
CA LEU A 13 39.29 29.76 -38.55
C LEU A 13 39.06 30.36 -37.15
N LYS A 14 37.92 31.03 -36.94
CA LYS A 14 37.39 31.30 -35.61
C LYS A 14 36.23 30.35 -35.35
N THR A 15 36.56 29.17 -34.85
CA THR A 15 35.60 28.23 -34.28
C THR A 15 35.07 28.86 -32.99
N THR A 16 33.95 29.58 -33.07
CA THR A 16 33.18 29.92 -31.88
C THR A 16 32.50 28.64 -31.41
N ILE A 17 33.15 27.93 -30.50
CA ILE A 17 32.53 26.85 -29.73
C ILE A 17 31.45 27.52 -28.87
N ALA A 18 30.22 27.49 -29.34
CA ALA A 18 29.07 27.78 -28.49
C ALA A 18 29.00 26.64 -27.46
N LEU A 19 29.38 26.93 -26.21
CA LEU A 19 29.09 26.05 -25.09
C LEU A 19 27.57 25.91 -24.99
N ALA A 20 27.05 24.81 -25.51
CA ALA A 20 25.72 24.36 -25.16
C ALA A 20 25.76 23.91 -23.70
N PHE A 21 25.29 24.80 -22.80
CA PHE A 21 24.91 24.40 -21.45
C PHE A 21 23.71 23.46 -21.57
N ILE A 22 23.97 22.16 -21.72
CA ILE A 22 22.95 21.14 -21.55
C ILE A 22 22.69 21.08 -20.04
N ALA A 23 21.70 21.85 -19.59
CA ALA A 23 21.12 21.66 -18.27
C ALA A 23 20.45 20.29 -18.27
N VAL A 24 21.18 19.27 -17.82
CA VAL A 24 20.63 17.95 -17.51
C VAL A 24 19.72 18.17 -16.30
N THR A 25 18.45 18.46 -16.58
CA THR A 25 17.41 18.45 -15.56
C THR A 25 17.19 17.00 -15.20
N THR A 26 17.78 16.57 -14.08
CA THR A 26 17.48 15.28 -13.48
C THR A 26 16.02 15.32 -13.05
N ILE A 27 15.13 14.80 -13.90
CA ILE A 27 13.73 14.60 -13.56
C ILE A 27 13.70 13.45 -12.55
N CYS A 28 13.62 13.77 -11.26
CA CYS A 28 13.30 12.78 -10.24
C CYS A 28 11.87 12.29 -10.48
N ASN A 29 11.73 11.19 -11.23
CA ASN A 29 10.48 10.46 -11.27
C ASN A 29 10.30 9.79 -9.90
N ALA A 30 9.56 10.43 -9.00
CA ALA A 30 9.02 9.75 -7.83
C ALA A 30 7.97 8.77 -8.34
N SER A 31 8.32 7.48 -8.42
CA SER A 31 7.33 6.43 -8.65
C SER A 31 6.29 6.51 -7.52
N PRO A 32 4.98 6.50 -7.82
CA PRO A 32 3.98 6.39 -6.78
C PRO A 32 4.26 5.09 -6.01
N THR A 33 4.56 5.21 -4.72
CA THR A 33 4.71 4.05 -3.85
C THR A 33 3.38 3.31 -3.88
N LYS A 34 3.37 2.10 -4.45
CA LYS A 34 2.18 1.26 -4.47
C LYS A 34 1.93 0.87 -3.01
N THR A 35 1.01 1.55 -2.34
CA THR A 35 0.61 1.19 -0.97
C THR A 35 0.05 -0.22 -1.01
N SER A 36 0.79 -1.15 -0.42
CA SER A 36 0.44 -2.56 -0.34
C SER A 36 -0.60 -2.78 0.77
N LEU A 37 -1.48 -3.78 0.59
CA LEU A 37 -2.34 -4.26 1.68
C LEU A 37 -1.52 -4.94 2.80
N SER A 38 -0.33 -5.46 2.49
CA SER A 38 0.51 -6.13 3.49
C SER A 38 0.97 -5.19 4.61
N GLY A 39 1.17 -5.78 5.79
CA GLY A 39 1.66 -5.13 7.00
C GLY A 39 0.67 -5.17 8.14
N GLU A 40 1.03 -4.49 9.22
CA GLU A 40 0.24 -4.36 10.43
C GLU A 40 -0.56 -3.04 10.38
N TRP A 41 -1.82 -3.13 10.77
CA TRP A 41 -2.79 -2.04 10.69
C TRP A 41 -3.61 -1.96 11.97
N ASP A 42 -3.84 -0.76 12.47
CA ASP A 42 -4.63 -0.49 13.66
C ASP A 42 -5.80 0.43 13.36
N TRP A 43 -6.93 0.20 14.01
CA TRP A 43 -8.12 1.04 13.86
C TRP A 43 -7.88 2.46 14.40
N ALA A 44 -7.82 3.43 13.49
CA ALA A 44 -7.39 4.80 13.76
C ALA A 44 -8.26 5.50 14.82
N ASP A 45 -9.57 5.38 14.69
CA ASP A 45 -10.56 6.07 15.54
C ASP A 45 -11.35 5.05 16.39
N ALA A 46 -10.65 4.09 17.00
CA ALA A 46 -11.28 3.08 17.84
C ALA A 46 -11.91 3.71 19.09
N PRO A 47 -13.14 3.30 19.49
CA PRO A 47 -13.74 3.77 20.74
C PRO A 47 -13.01 3.17 21.95
N GLU A 48 -12.99 3.85 23.09
CA GLU A 48 -12.21 3.42 24.29
C GLU A 48 -12.47 1.98 24.77
N SER A 49 -13.67 1.45 24.51
CA SER A 49 -14.06 0.10 24.93
C SER A 49 -13.66 -1.00 23.93
N ARG A 50 -13.04 -0.66 22.80
CA ARG A 50 -12.71 -1.61 21.73
C ARG A 50 -11.39 -1.26 21.06
N THR A 51 -10.72 -2.28 20.53
CA THR A 51 -9.61 -2.11 19.59
C THR A 51 -9.77 -3.10 18.45
N PHE A 52 -9.14 -2.81 17.31
CA PHE A 52 -9.12 -3.71 16.18
C PHE A 52 -7.82 -3.53 15.41
N SER A 53 -7.14 -4.64 15.12
CA SER A 53 -5.91 -4.66 14.35
C SER A 53 -5.91 -5.82 13.36
N ILE A 54 -5.12 -5.70 12.29
CA ILE A 54 -4.94 -6.75 11.29
C ILE A 54 -3.47 -6.81 10.87
N ASP A 55 -2.88 -8.01 10.92
CA ASP A 55 -1.58 -8.34 10.32
C ASP A 55 -1.82 -9.10 9.01
N LEU A 56 -1.42 -8.51 7.88
CA LEU A 56 -1.65 -9.04 6.53
C LEU A 56 -0.34 -9.39 5.83
N LYS A 57 -0.28 -10.60 5.27
CA LYS A 57 0.81 -11.10 4.43
C LYS A 57 0.29 -11.44 3.04
N LEU A 58 1.11 -11.16 2.03
CA LEU A 58 0.81 -11.48 0.64
C LEU A 58 1.71 -12.62 0.15
N ASN A 59 1.13 -13.59 -0.52
CA ASN A 59 1.83 -14.62 -1.26
C ASN A 59 1.27 -14.69 -2.68
N GLY A 60 1.90 -13.96 -3.60
CA GLY A 60 1.34 -13.71 -4.93
C GLY A 60 0.03 -12.93 -4.83
N ASN A 61 -1.07 -13.53 -5.31
CA ASN A 61 -2.41 -12.95 -5.25
C ASN A 61 -3.18 -13.35 -3.98
N GLN A 62 -2.67 -14.28 -3.18
CA GLN A 62 -3.31 -14.72 -1.95
C GLN A 62 -2.97 -13.72 -0.84
N ILE A 63 -3.99 -13.38 -0.04
CA ILE A 63 -3.83 -12.66 1.21
C ILE A 63 -4.15 -13.59 2.36
N VAL A 64 -3.27 -13.61 3.36
CA VAL A 64 -3.44 -14.36 4.60
C VAL A 64 -3.10 -13.45 5.76
N GLY A 65 -3.81 -13.58 6.86
CA GLY A 65 -3.56 -12.76 8.03
C GLY A 65 -4.35 -13.19 9.25
N GLN A 66 -4.13 -12.44 10.31
CA GLN A 66 -4.94 -12.51 11.51
C GLN A 66 -5.52 -11.12 11.78
N TYR A 67 -6.82 -11.05 12.07
CA TYR A 67 -7.37 -9.91 12.78
C TYR A 67 -7.38 -10.19 14.28
N CYS A 68 -7.21 -9.15 15.09
CA CYS A 68 -7.41 -9.19 16.52
C CYS A 68 -8.40 -8.08 16.93
N ALA A 69 -9.44 -8.45 17.68
CA ALA A 69 -10.42 -7.50 18.19
C ALA A 69 -10.53 -7.61 19.71
N VAL A 70 -10.30 -6.50 20.40
CA VAL A 70 -10.62 -6.39 21.83
C VAL A 70 -11.95 -5.66 21.94
N ALA A 71 -12.86 -6.17 22.77
CA ALA A 71 -14.15 -5.58 23.01
C ALA A 71 -14.49 -5.58 24.50
N GLN A 72 -15.50 -4.78 24.86
CA GLN A 72 -16.01 -4.67 26.23
C GLN A 72 -14.90 -4.35 27.23
N SER A 73 -14.02 -3.40 26.86
CA SER A 73 -12.92 -2.93 27.70
C SER A 73 -11.97 -4.06 28.14
N GLY A 74 -11.72 -5.03 27.26
CA GLY A 74 -10.80 -6.14 27.52
C GLY A 74 -11.47 -7.43 28.00
N ASN A 75 -12.77 -7.42 28.31
CA ASN A 75 -13.47 -8.63 28.75
C ASN A 75 -13.63 -9.68 27.64
N LYS A 76 -13.52 -9.26 26.37
CA LYS A 76 -13.60 -10.13 25.21
C LYS A 76 -12.42 -9.81 24.29
N THR A 77 -11.58 -10.80 24.05
CA THR A 77 -10.42 -10.69 23.15
C THR A 77 -10.53 -11.78 22.09
N ASP A 78 -10.90 -11.39 20.88
CA ASP A 78 -11.00 -12.23 19.70
C ASP A 78 -9.68 -12.15 18.94
N CYS A 79 -8.69 -12.89 19.45
CA CYS A 79 -7.31 -12.88 18.97
C CYS A 79 -6.64 -14.17 19.44
N ASP A 80 -5.63 -14.63 18.71
CA ASP A 80 -4.75 -15.71 19.12
C ASP A 80 -3.30 -15.22 19.20
N ASP A 81 -2.65 -15.53 20.34
CA ASP A 81 -1.31 -15.04 20.67
C ASP A 81 -0.21 -15.65 19.79
N GLU A 82 -0.46 -16.81 19.18
CA GLU A 82 0.50 -17.49 18.29
C GLU A 82 0.46 -16.95 16.85
N LYS A 83 -0.31 -15.87 16.60
CA LYS A 83 -0.52 -15.29 15.27
C LYS A 83 -1.14 -16.27 14.26
N ASN A 84 -2.00 -17.18 14.75
CA ASN A 84 -2.71 -18.11 13.88
C ASN A 84 -3.65 -17.36 12.92
N PRO A 85 -3.57 -17.60 11.60
CA PRO A 85 -4.37 -16.85 10.65
C PRO A 85 -5.85 -17.22 10.76
N ASN A 86 -6.70 -16.20 10.83
CA ASN A 86 -8.16 -16.32 10.85
C ASN A 86 -8.83 -15.52 9.73
N LEU A 87 -8.04 -15.05 8.76
CA LEU A 87 -8.44 -14.25 7.62
C LEU A 87 -7.68 -14.70 6.37
N HIS A 88 -8.40 -14.99 5.29
CA HIS A 88 -7.84 -15.39 4.00
C HIS A 88 -8.65 -14.80 2.84
N GLY A 89 -8.00 -14.60 1.69
CA GLY A 89 -8.71 -14.14 0.50
C GLY A 89 -7.79 -13.90 -0.68
N GLU A 90 -8.29 -13.17 -1.66
CA GLU A 90 -7.57 -12.91 -2.90
C GLU A 90 -7.60 -11.44 -3.29
N LEU A 91 -6.46 -10.95 -3.77
CA LEU A 91 -6.31 -9.61 -4.33
C LEU A 91 -7.11 -9.47 -5.63
N ASP A 92 -7.68 -8.28 -5.81
CA ASP A 92 -8.22 -7.86 -7.10
C ASP A 92 -7.10 -7.69 -8.14
N ARG A 93 -7.47 -7.55 -9.41
CA ARG A 93 -6.50 -7.39 -10.52
C ARG A 93 -5.58 -6.17 -10.34
N ALA A 94 -6.04 -5.12 -9.66
CA ALA A 94 -5.21 -3.94 -9.40
C ALA A 94 -4.25 -4.13 -8.21
N GLY A 95 -4.51 -5.12 -7.35
CA GLY A 95 -3.81 -5.34 -6.08
C GLY A 95 -4.05 -4.21 -5.08
N ARG A 96 -5.24 -3.62 -5.09
CA ARG A 96 -5.65 -2.51 -4.20
C ARG A 96 -6.83 -2.85 -3.30
N SER A 97 -7.50 -3.97 -3.56
CA SER A 97 -8.54 -4.50 -2.69
C SER A 97 -8.46 -6.02 -2.63
N ALA A 98 -9.04 -6.60 -1.59
CA ALA A 98 -9.25 -8.03 -1.47
C ALA A 98 -10.65 -8.31 -0.92
N ALA A 99 -11.31 -9.33 -1.45
CA ALA A 99 -12.43 -9.97 -0.75
C ALA A 99 -11.83 -11.05 0.15
N VAL A 100 -12.17 -11.03 1.43
CA VAL A 100 -11.63 -11.96 2.43
C VAL A 100 -12.75 -12.66 3.15
N GLU A 101 -12.51 -13.90 3.52
CA GLU A 101 -13.28 -14.63 4.50
C GLU A 101 -12.55 -14.58 5.84
N PHE A 102 -13.30 -14.56 6.93
CA PHE A 102 -12.74 -14.57 8.28
C PHE A 102 -13.54 -15.43 9.24
N THR A 103 -12.87 -15.86 10.31
CA THR A 103 -13.45 -16.63 11.42
C THR A 103 -13.05 -16.01 12.74
N SER A 104 -13.93 -16.09 13.74
CA SER A 104 -13.64 -15.67 15.11
C SER A 104 -13.08 -16.82 15.94
N PHE A 105 -12.22 -16.48 16.89
CA PHE A 105 -11.76 -17.41 17.92
C PHE A 105 -12.87 -17.74 18.94
N PHE A 106 -14.01 -17.05 18.90
CA PHE A 106 -15.24 -17.40 19.62
C PHE A 106 -16.19 -18.31 18.82
N GLY A 107 -15.68 -18.98 17.79
CA GLY A 107 -16.39 -20.03 17.07
C GLY A 107 -17.25 -19.55 15.90
N ALA A 108 -17.39 -18.23 15.69
CA ALA A 108 -18.09 -17.72 14.51
C ALA A 108 -17.31 -17.96 13.22
N LYS A 109 -18.00 -18.34 12.14
CA LYS A 109 -17.38 -18.77 10.88
C LYS A 109 -18.07 -18.16 9.66
N LYS A 110 -17.41 -18.24 8.50
CA LYS A 110 -17.95 -17.81 7.19
C LYS A 110 -18.26 -16.30 7.13
N GLY A 111 -17.58 -15.49 7.93
CA GLY A 111 -17.65 -14.03 7.80
C GLY A 111 -16.99 -13.60 6.50
N LYS A 112 -17.47 -12.53 5.88
CA LYS A 112 -16.87 -11.95 4.68
C LYS A 112 -16.66 -10.47 4.84
N ALA A 113 -15.50 -9.98 4.40
CA ALA A 113 -15.17 -8.57 4.41
C ALA A 113 -14.47 -8.16 3.12
N VAL A 114 -14.44 -6.85 2.89
CA VAL A 114 -13.63 -6.22 1.85
C VAL A 114 -12.53 -5.43 2.53
N LEU A 115 -11.31 -5.65 2.07
CA LEU A 115 -10.14 -4.84 2.35
C LEU A 115 -9.89 -3.92 1.17
N LYS A 116 -9.63 -2.64 1.41
CA LYS A 116 -9.29 -1.68 0.35
C LYS A 116 -8.29 -0.65 0.84
N ILE A 117 -7.27 -0.37 0.04
CA ILE A 117 -6.41 0.78 0.29
C ILE A 117 -7.03 2.05 -0.29
N SER A 118 -7.14 3.07 0.55
CA SER A 118 -7.61 4.41 0.15
C SER A 118 -6.83 5.48 0.89
N LYS A 119 -6.15 6.35 0.13
CA LYS A 119 -5.32 7.46 0.68
C LYS A 119 -4.31 6.99 1.73
N GLY A 120 -3.64 5.86 1.47
CA GLY A 120 -2.62 5.31 2.38
C GLY A 120 -3.15 4.49 3.56
N ARG A 121 -4.47 4.50 3.79
CA ARG A 121 -5.12 3.77 4.89
C ARG A 121 -5.80 2.50 4.39
N LEU A 122 -5.88 1.50 5.27
CA LEU A 122 -6.63 0.29 5.02
C LEU A 122 -8.08 0.49 5.48
N ILE A 123 -9.01 0.18 4.59
CA ILE A 123 -10.44 0.19 4.86
C ILE A 123 -10.90 -1.26 5.00
N TRP A 124 -11.46 -1.57 6.16
CA TRP A 124 -12.13 -2.83 6.47
C TRP A 124 -13.64 -2.61 6.44
N HIS A 125 -14.36 -3.49 5.76
CA HIS A 125 -15.83 -3.48 5.72
C HIS A 125 -16.39 -4.89 5.69
N VAL A 126 -17.17 -5.28 6.69
CA VAL A 126 -17.88 -6.56 6.74
C VAL A 126 -19.08 -6.51 5.79
N THR A 127 -19.07 -7.41 4.82
CA THR A 127 -20.16 -7.58 3.84
C THR A 127 -21.11 -8.71 4.21
N GLN A 128 -20.65 -9.67 5.02
CA GLN A 128 -21.45 -10.76 5.56
C GLN A 128 -20.96 -11.08 6.98
N ASP A 129 -21.86 -11.01 7.95
CA ASP A 129 -21.55 -11.38 9.33
C ASP A 129 -21.25 -12.90 9.41
N PRO A 130 -20.28 -13.33 10.22
CA PRO A 130 -20.05 -14.75 10.48
C PRO A 130 -21.21 -15.34 11.30
N VAL A 131 -21.36 -16.66 11.24
CA VAL A 131 -22.44 -17.45 11.86
C VAL A 131 -21.89 -18.46 12.86
N ASP A 132 -22.74 -19.09 13.67
CA ASP A 132 -22.42 -20.21 14.58
C ASP A 132 -21.51 -19.86 15.78
N GLY A 133 -21.34 -18.57 16.11
CA GLY A 133 -20.61 -18.13 17.30
C GLY A 133 -20.63 -16.61 17.50
N GLU A 134 -19.88 -16.12 18.47
CA GLU A 134 -19.64 -14.68 18.67
C GLU A 134 -18.47 -14.22 17.78
N PHE A 135 -18.46 -12.94 17.43
CA PHE A 135 -17.32 -12.27 16.80
C PHE A 135 -17.27 -10.83 17.26
N TYR A 136 -16.07 -10.25 17.29
CA TYR A 136 -15.87 -8.91 17.82
C TYR A 136 -15.18 -7.94 16.84
N ALA A 137 -14.88 -8.41 15.61
CA ALA A 137 -14.47 -7.52 14.53
C ALA A 137 -15.54 -6.43 14.28
N PRO A 138 -15.15 -5.16 14.11
CA PRO A 138 -16.10 -4.09 13.81
C PRO A 138 -16.71 -4.30 12.42
N ARG A 139 -17.90 -3.76 12.19
CA ARG A 139 -18.51 -3.77 10.85
C ARG A 139 -17.69 -2.93 9.86
N ASP A 140 -17.17 -1.80 10.32
CA ASP A 140 -16.39 -0.86 9.53
C ASP A 140 -15.17 -0.39 10.35
N ALA A 141 -14.01 -0.33 9.72
CA ALA A 141 -12.82 0.30 10.32
C ALA A 141 -11.99 1.00 9.25
N VAL A 142 -11.53 2.20 9.60
CA VAL A 142 -10.47 2.91 8.88
C VAL A 142 -9.20 2.72 9.69
N MET A 143 -8.18 2.16 9.06
CA MET A 143 -7.01 1.67 9.77
C MET A 143 -5.76 2.39 9.28
N ASP A 144 -4.98 2.87 10.24
CA ASP A 144 -3.66 3.42 10.01
C ASP A 144 -2.62 2.30 10.06
N ARG A 145 -1.51 2.54 9.39
CA ARG A 145 -0.38 1.60 9.43
C ARG A 145 0.32 1.74 10.78
N HIS A 146 0.62 0.60 11.41
CA HIS A 146 1.46 0.55 12.60
C HIS A 146 2.91 0.91 12.27
#